data_AF-A0A7C2AGU4-F1
#
_entry.id   AF-A0A7C2AGU4-F1
#
_cell.length_a   1.000
_cell.length_b   1.000
_cell.length_c   1.000
_cell.angle_alpha   90.00
_cell.angle_beta   90.00
_cell.angle_gamma   90.00
#
_symmetry.space_group_name_H-M   'P 1'
#
loop_
_entity.id
_entity.type
_entity.pdbx_description
1 polymer ?
#
loop_
_entity_poly.entity_id
_entity_poly.type
_entity_poly.pdbx_seq_one_letter_code
_entity_poly.pdbx_strand_id
1 'polypeptide(L)'
;MIDIDGLEKWTKYYEKRIQRLKQLEKILSLLNTKGFEKEVKEIQACLRDPKAVEKVEKEINELKKKIKEREEAENYLIDIENLIKNYGKEVKINKEKLLLGKNLFDNRNYQEAKKIFTAIKNEIENSVKYYKEYVAEYQKVKKIYDEIVTATIVPNKINKDLKQVKDIANKKEYNRAIKWIRGLQNFLEDIKSKVKPVISINSSFESLTVNYWKKISFNIKNTGNAHAKNVKLSFSKELEAKGIKPFDLKAGEEEEIEVNVKPLEAGEVPVEIKAEYERWDGKKYETSQIFTISVNEYDFAKTWEEPTKREE
;
A
#
# COMPACT_ATOMS: atom_id res chain seq x y z
N MET A 1 57.66 -75.20 18.60
CA MET A 1 58.22 -73.86 18.87
C MET A 1 57.09 -72.88 18.60
N ILE A 2 56.66 -72.11 19.60
CA ILE A 2 55.64 -71.06 19.39
C ILE A 2 56.30 -69.97 18.57
N ASP A 3 55.69 -69.59 17.44
CA ASP A 3 56.15 -68.49 16.59
C ASP A 3 55.91 -67.15 17.32
N ILE A 4 56.94 -66.68 18.03
CA ILE A 4 56.92 -65.44 18.84
C ILE A 4 56.67 -64.23 17.93
N ASP A 5 57.29 -64.19 16.76
CA ASP A 5 57.12 -63.11 15.77
C ASP A 5 55.67 -63.06 15.25
N GLY A 6 55.03 -64.22 15.10
CA GLY A 6 53.61 -64.34 14.79
C GLY A 6 52.72 -63.74 15.88
N LEU A 7 52.98 -64.05 17.16
CA LEU A 7 52.22 -63.52 18.30
C LEU A 7 52.36 -62.00 18.46
N GLU A 8 53.55 -61.44 18.26
CA GLU A 8 53.77 -59.99 18.31
C GLU A 8 52.98 -59.26 17.22
N LYS A 9 52.96 -59.79 16.00
CA LYS A 9 52.16 -59.24 14.89
C LYS A 9 50.67 -59.26 15.20
N TRP A 10 50.15 -60.36 15.76
CA TRP A 10 48.75 -60.48 16.17
C TRP A 10 48.38 -59.51 17.30
N THR A 11 49.24 -59.36 18.30
CA THR A 11 49.02 -58.45 19.43
C THR A 11 48.93 -57.01 18.95
N LYS A 12 49.90 -56.58 18.13
CA LYS A 12 49.92 -55.24 17.53
C LYS A 12 48.72 -54.99 16.61
N TYR A 13 48.26 -56.01 15.89
CA TYR A 13 47.05 -55.95 15.06
C TYR A 13 45.79 -55.70 15.92
N TYR A 14 45.60 -56.46 16.99
CA TYR A 14 44.44 -56.30 17.88
C TYR A 14 44.48 -54.99 18.67
N GLU A 15 45.66 -54.55 19.13
CA GLU A 15 45.82 -53.26 19.82
C GLU A 15 45.34 -52.08 18.97
N LYS A 16 45.75 -52.00 17.70
CA LYS A 16 45.31 -50.96 16.77
C LYS A 16 43.79 -50.96 16.60
N ARG A 17 43.19 -52.14 16.50
CA ARG A 17 41.75 -52.31 16.33
C ARG A 17 40.97 -51.90 17.57
N ILE A 18 41.46 -52.25 18.77
CA ILE A 18 40.87 -51.80 20.04
C ILE A 18 40.96 -50.28 20.16
N GLN A 19 42.10 -49.66 19.83
CA GLN A 19 42.23 -48.20 19.81
C GLN A 19 41.23 -47.57 18.83
N ARG A 20 41.04 -48.17 17.66
CA ARG A 20 40.07 -47.69 16.69
C ARG A 20 38.63 -47.78 17.20
N LEU A 21 38.24 -48.88 17.85
CA LEU A 21 36.92 -49.01 18.48
C LEU A 21 36.69 -47.94 19.57
N LYS A 22 37.71 -47.64 20.39
CA LYS A 22 37.62 -46.54 21.38
C LYS A 22 37.38 -45.17 20.71
N GLN A 23 38.01 -44.92 19.57
CA GLN A 23 37.76 -43.69 18.80
C GLN A 23 36.33 -43.65 18.26
N LEU A 24 35.84 -44.77 17.73
CA LEU A 24 34.49 -44.90 17.19
C LEU A 24 33.42 -44.75 18.29
N GLU A 25 33.66 -45.28 19.48
CA GLU A 25 32.83 -45.08 20.66
C GLU A 25 32.72 -43.59 21.03
N LYS A 26 33.87 -42.88 21.06
CA LYS A 26 33.88 -41.43 21.29
C LYS A 26 33.09 -40.69 20.22
N ILE A 27 33.25 -41.03 18.94
CA ILE A 27 32.47 -40.44 17.85
C ILE A 27 30.98 -40.66 18.07
N LEU A 28 30.56 -41.89 18.38
CA LEU A 28 29.16 -42.25 18.60
C LEU A 28 28.54 -41.44 19.75
N SER A 29 29.28 -41.23 20.85
CA SER A 29 28.82 -40.42 22.00
C SER A 29 28.61 -38.94 21.70
N LEU A 30 29.26 -38.41 20.66
CA LEU A 30 29.15 -37.00 20.25
C LEU A 30 28.03 -36.75 19.24
N LEU A 31 27.38 -37.80 18.71
CA LEU A 31 26.31 -37.67 17.74
C LEU A 31 24.98 -37.32 18.42
N ASN A 32 24.17 -36.49 17.75
CA ASN A 32 22.78 -36.24 18.12
C ASN A 32 21.91 -37.43 17.73
N THR A 33 21.85 -38.41 18.62
CA THR A 33 21.26 -39.74 18.38
C THR A 33 19.75 -39.82 18.63
N LYS A 34 19.08 -38.69 18.91
CA LYS A 34 17.64 -38.63 19.13
C LYS A 34 16.88 -39.30 17.97
N GLY A 35 16.04 -40.28 18.31
CA GLY A 35 15.25 -41.05 17.34
C GLY A 35 16.01 -42.19 16.65
N PHE A 36 17.24 -42.49 17.08
CA PHE A 36 18.07 -43.61 16.59
C PHE A 36 18.62 -44.47 17.74
N GLU A 37 17.93 -44.49 18.88
CA GLU A 37 18.41 -45.16 20.11
C GLU A 37 18.61 -46.66 19.92
N LYS A 38 17.84 -47.29 19.01
CA LYS A 38 17.97 -48.72 18.69
C LYS A 38 19.27 -48.98 17.91
N GLU A 39 19.50 -48.23 16.84
CA GLU A 39 20.70 -48.33 16.02
C GLU A 39 21.97 -48.07 16.84
N VAL A 40 21.93 -47.08 17.75
CA VAL A 40 23.05 -46.81 18.67
C VAL A 40 23.34 -48.00 19.58
N LYS A 41 22.31 -48.64 20.14
CA LYS A 41 22.49 -49.84 20.99
C LYS A 41 23.09 -51.01 20.22
N GLU A 42 22.68 -51.21 18.96
CA GLU A 42 23.21 -52.26 18.10
C GLU A 42 24.71 -52.05 17.78
N ILE A 43 25.09 -50.81 17.47
CA ILE A 43 26.50 -50.43 17.26
C ILE A 43 27.30 -50.61 18.55
N GLN A 44 26.77 -50.19 19.70
CA GLN A 44 27.41 -50.31 21.01
C GLN A 44 27.71 -51.77 21.38
N ALA A 45 26.83 -52.70 21.04
CA ALA A 45 27.06 -54.12 21.27
C ALA A 45 28.26 -54.66 20.48
N CYS A 46 28.51 -54.11 19.28
CA CYS A 46 29.64 -54.51 18.42
C CYS A 46 30.98 -53.88 18.83
N LEU A 47 30.99 -52.82 19.67
CA LEU A 47 32.22 -52.16 20.13
C LEU A 47 33.12 -53.04 21.03
N ARG A 48 32.59 -54.17 21.52
CA ARG A 48 33.34 -55.13 22.36
C ARG A 48 34.12 -56.17 21.54
N ASP A 49 33.89 -56.25 20.23
CA ASP A 49 34.56 -57.20 19.35
C ASP A 49 35.61 -56.50 18.46
N PRO A 50 36.92 -56.69 18.72
CA PRO A 50 37.98 -56.17 17.88
C PRO A 50 37.86 -56.55 16.40
N LYS A 51 37.21 -57.68 16.04
CA LYS A 51 37.02 -58.09 14.65
C LYS A 51 35.89 -57.33 13.94
N ALA A 52 35.06 -56.59 14.66
CA ALA A 52 33.92 -55.86 14.11
C ALA A 52 34.23 -54.42 13.66
N VAL A 53 35.48 -53.95 13.73
CA VAL A 53 35.87 -52.55 13.40
C VAL A 53 35.25 -52.06 12.10
N GLU A 54 35.42 -52.76 10.99
CA GLU A 54 34.93 -52.33 9.67
C GLU A 54 33.40 -52.25 9.64
N LYS A 55 32.71 -53.18 10.32
CA LYS A 55 31.26 -53.19 10.46
C LYS A 55 30.79 -51.97 11.26
N VAL A 56 31.40 -51.72 12.42
CA VAL A 56 31.10 -50.57 13.29
C VAL A 56 31.34 -49.26 12.56
N GLU A 57 32.44 -49.13 11.81
CA GLU A 57 32.72 -47.95 11.00
C GLU A 57 31.63 -47.68 9.96
N LYS A 58 31.21 -48.72 9.24
CA LYS A 58 30.15 -48.61 8.25
C LYS A 58 28.83 -48.18 8.88
N GLU A 59 28.43 -48.82 9.97
CA GLU A 59 27.17 -48.51 10.67
C GLU A 59 27.17 -47.09 11.28
N ILE A 60 28.29 -46.63 11.83
CA ILE A 60 28.44 -45.24 12.32
C ILE A 60 28.32 -44.25 11.16
N ASN A 61 28.91 -44.54 10.00
CA ASN A 61 28.82 -43.66 8.83
C ASN A 61 27.38 -43.59 8.27
N GLU A 62 26.67 -44.72 8.24
CA GLU A 62 25.26 -44.77 7.87
C GLU A 62 24.39 -44.00 8.87
N LEU A 63 24.65 -44.15 10.17
CA LEU A 63 23.96 -43.40 11.22
C LEU A 63 24.19 -41.90 11.10
N LYS A 64 25.43 -41.45 10.88
CA LYS A 64 25.76 -40.04 10.62
C LYS A 64 24.95 -39.48 9.45
N LYS A 65 24.83 -40.25 8.36
CA LYS A 65 24.02 -39.85 7.21
C LYS A 65 22.56 -39.68 7.61
N LYS A 66 21.95 -40.65 8.29
CA LYS A 66 20.55 -40.58 8.74
C LYS A 66 20.30 -39.41 9.70
N ILE A 67 21.21 -39.15 10.63
CA ILE A 67 21.13 -38.01 11.56
C ILE A 67 21.12 -36.69 10.78
N LYS A 68 22.04 -36.53 9.82
CA LYS A 68 22.09 -35.33 8.98
C LYS A 68 20.79 -35.12 8.20
N GLU A 69 20.23 -36.17 7.61
CA GLU A 69 18.97 -36.10 6.86
C GLU A 69 17.80 -35.69 7.76
N ARG A 70 17.72 -36.22 8.98
CA ARG A 70 16.74 -35.83 9.99
C ARG A 70 16.88 -34.36 10.36
N GLU A 71 18.09 -33.91 10.70
CA GLU A 71 18.36 -32.53 11.12
C GLU A 71 18.01 -31.52 10.02
N GLU A 72 18.34 -31.84 8.76
CA GLU A 72 17.94 -31.02 7.62
C GLU A 72 16.41 -30.92 7.51
N ALA A 73 15.69 -32.05 7.58
CA ALA A 73 14.23 -32.04 7.54
C ALA A 73 13.60 -31.28 8.72
N GLU A 74 14.15 -31.43 9.93
CA GLU A 74 13.71 -30.74 11.15
C GLU A 74 13.88 -29.22 11.02
N ASN A 75 15.00 -28.75 10.46
CA ASN A 75 15.22 -27.33 10.20
C ASN A 75 14.18 -26.73 9.24
N TYR A 76 13.82 -27.43 8.16
CA TYR A 76 12.74 -26.99 7.28
C TYR A 76 11.39 -26.92 8.00
N LEU A 77 11.11 -27.87 8.90
CA LEU A 77 9.87 -27.85 9.68
C LEU A 77 9.82 -26.65 10.63
N ILE A 78 10.93 -26.34 11.32
CA ILE A 78 11.05 -25.17 12.20
C ILE A 78 10.83 -23.87 11.40
N ASP A 79 11.41 -23.75 10.20
CA ASP A 79 11.20 -22.60 9.32
C ASP A 79 9.73 -22.44 8.94
N ILE A 80 9.06 -23.53 8.59
CA ILE A 80 7.62 -23.54 8.29
C ILE A 80 6.81 -23.08 9.50
N GLU A 81 7.10 -23.60 10.69
CA GLU A 81 6.39 -23.23 11.91
C GLU A 81 6.57 -21.75 12.26
N ASN A 82 7.78 -21.20 12.06
CA ASN A 82 8.05 -19.78 12.20
C ASN A 82 7.27 -18.94 11.18
N LEU A 83 7.19 -19.38 9.91
CA LEU A 83 6.41 -18.69 8.88
C LEU A 83 4.90 -18.72 9.20
N ILE A 84 4.37 -19.86 9.66
CA ILE A 84 2.97 -20.02 10.06
C ILE A 84 2.65 -19.14 11.27
N LYS A 85 3.54 -19.08 12.26
CA LYS A 85 3.38 -18.21 13.43
C LYS A 85 3.26 -16.74 13.04
N ASN A 86 4.08 -16.30 12.08
CA ASN A 86 4.15 -14.89 11.69
C ASN A 86 3.08 -14.48 10.66
N TYR A 87 2.65 -15.39 9.79
CA TYR A 87 1.79 -15.05 8.64
C TYR A 87 0.60 -16.00 8.43
N GLY A 88 0.33 -16.93 9.34
CA GLY A 88 -0.64 -18.00 9.12
C GLY A 88 -2.09 -17.54 8.98
N LYS A 89 -2.42 -16.34 9.47
CA LYS A 89 -3.75 -15.74 9.29
C LYS A 89 -3.89 -15.18 7.87
N GLU A 90 -2.81 -14.70 7.28
CA GLU A 90 -2.74 -13.99 6.02
C GLU A 90 -2.53 -14.95 4.85
N VAL A 91 -1.75 -16.02 5.00
CA VAL A 91 -1.40 -16.93 3.89
C VAL A 91 -2.20 -18.22 3.89
N LYS A 92 -2.35 -18.84 2.71
CA LYS A 92 -3.00 -20.15 2.58
C LYS A 92 -1.97 -21.22 2.91
N ILE A 93 -2.29 -22.10 3.86
CA ILE A 93 -1.41 -23.19 4.28
C ILE A 93 -2.05 -24.51 3.84
N ASN A 94 -1.30 -25.33 3.12
CA ASN A 94 -1.73 -26.69 2.78
C ASN A 94 -1.54 -27.62 3.99
N LYS A 95 -2.56 -27.68 4.85
CA LYS A 95 -2.52 -28.47 6.09
C LYS A 95 -2.38 -29.98 5.84
N GLU A 96 -2.98 -30.49 4.78
CA GLU A 96 -2.90 -31.92 4.41
C GLU A 96 -1.48 -32.31 4.01
N LYS A 97 -0.84 -31.51 3.16
CA LYS A 97 0.55 -31.71 2.75
C LYS A 97 1.51 -31.58 3.94
N LEU A 98 1.25 -30.65 4.86
CA LEU A 98 2.03 -30.51 6.09
C LEU A 98 1.90 -31.73 7.00
N LEU A 99 0.68 -32.24 7.18
CA LEU A 99 0.43 -33.46 7.95
C LEU A 99 1.13 -34.67 7.32
N LEU A 100 1.08 -34.81 5.99
CA LEU A 100 1.80 -35.86 5.28
C LEU A 100 3.31 -35.78 5.52
N GLY A 101 3.89 -34.58 5.45
CA GLY A 101 5.31 -34.36 5.75
C GLY A 101 5.67 -34.74 7.19
N LYS A 102 4.84 -34.36 8.17
CA LYS A 102 5.03 -34.74 9.58
C LYS A 102 4.97 -36.26 9.78
N ASN A 103 3.98 -36.93 9.19
CA ASN A 103 3.87 -38.38 9.24
C ASN A 103 5.09 -39.10 8.63
N LEU A 104 5.64 -38.61 7.51
CA LEU A 104 6.86 -39.16 6.93
C LEU A 104 8.07 -38.96 7.85
N PHE A 105 8.17 -37.79 8.48
CA PHE A 105 9.22 -37.48 9.43
C PHE A 105 9.18 -38.42 10.64
N ASP A 106 8.00 -38.61 11.25
CA ASP A 106 7.79 -39.48 12.40
C ASP A 106 8.09 -40.96 12.06
N ASN A 107 7.81 -41.37 10.82
CA ASN A 107 8.15 -42.70 10.29
C ASN A 107 9.60 -42.83 9.80
N ARG A 108 10.50 -41.89 10.16
CA ARG A 108 11.92 -41.86 9.80
C ARG A 108 12.22 -41.79 8.29
N ASN A 109 11.24 -41.40 7.47
CA ASN A 109 11.43 -41.17 6.04
C ASN A 109 11.82 -39.70 5.77
N TYR A 110 13.01 -39.33 6.25
CA TYR A 110 13.46 -37.93 6.31
C TYR A 110 13.69 -37.31 4.93
N GLN A 111 14.13 -38.08 3.94
CA GLN A 111 14.34 -37.58 2.58
C GLN A 111 13.03 -37.15 1.91
N GLU A 112 11.99 -37.97 2.01
CA GLU A 112 10.68 -37.60 1.46
C GLU A 112 10.01 -36.50 2.29
N ALA A 113 10.14 -36.54 3.62
CA ALA A 113 9.66 -35.45 4.49
C ALA A 113 10.31 -34.11 4.11
N LYS A 114 11.64 -34.08 3.90
CA LYS A 114 12.38 -32.89 3.47
C LYS A 114 11.88 -32.34 2.14
N LYS A 115 11.62 -33.19 1.14
CA LYS A 115 11.07 -32.76 -0.15
C LYS A 115 9.71 -32.09 0.02
N ILE A 116 8.83 -32.69 0.83
CA ILE A 116 7.51 -32.12 1.13
C ILE A 116 7.64 -30.79 1.87
N PHE A 117 8.43 -30.71 2.93
CA PHE A 117 8.65 -29.48 3.69
C PHE A 117 9.25 -28.38 2.82
N THR A 118 10.23 -28.69 1.97
CA THR A 118 10.81 -27.72 1.03
C THR A 118 9.73 -27.13 0.12
N ALA A 119 8.86 -27.96 -0.44
CA ALA A 119 7.77 -27.48 -1.30
C ALA A 119 6.77 -26.60 -0.53
N ILE A 120 6.39 -27.00 0.70
CA ILE A 120 5.50 -26.20 1.55
C ILE A 120 6.14 -24.85 1.90
N LYS A 121 7.42 -24.84 2.28
CA LYS A 121 8.16 -23.62 2.61
C LYS A 121 8.13 -22.65 1.44
N ASN A 122 8.46 -23.12 0.23
CA ASN A 122 8.43 -22.30 -0.98
C ASN A 122 7.01 -21.77 -1.30
N GLU A 123 5.96 -22.58 -1.12
CA GLU A 123 4.56 -22.14 -1.28
C GLU A 123 4.21 -21.02 -0.31
N ILE A 124 4.57 -21.16 0.97
CA ILE A 124 4.31 -20.15 2.01
C ILE A 124 5.13 -18.88 1.74
N GLU A 125 6.43 -18.99 1.46
CA GLU A 125 7.30 -17.84 1.17
C GLU A 125 6.79 -17.03 -0.03
N ASN A 126 6.36 -17.70 -1.10
CA ASN A 126 5.75 -17.03 -2.24
C ASN A 126 4.44 -16.33 -1.85
N SER A 127 3.59 -16.96 -1.05
CA SER A 127 2.36 -16.32 -0.56
C SER A 127 2.65 -15.12 0.35
N VAL A 128 3.67 -15.19 1.21
CA VAL A 128 4.10 -14.08 2.07
C VAL A 128 4.62 -12.92 1.22
N LYS A 129 5.41 -13.21 0.18
CA LYS A 129 5.89 -12.20 -0.77
C LYS A 129 4.72 -11.43 -1.39
N TYR A 130 3.73 -12.13 -1.94
CA TYR A 130 2.56 -11.48 -2.53
C TYR A 130 1.72 -10.72 -1.49
N TYR A 131 1.58 -11.24 -0.27
CA TYR A 131 0.89 -10.52 0.79
C TYR A 131 1.56 -9.17 1.10
N LYS A 132 2.89 -9.16 1.27
CA LYS A 132 3.64 -7.93 1.56
C LYS A 132 3.53 -6.91 0.42
N GLU A 133 3.65 -7.37 -0.83
CA GLU A 133 3.48 -6.51 -2.01
C GLU A 133 2.05 -5.95 -2.06
N TYR A 134 1.02 -6.78 -1.83
CA TYR A 134 -0.36 -6.34 -1.77
C TYR A 134 -0.58 -5.23 -0.73
N VAL A 135 -0.06 -5.39 0.49
CA VAL A 135 -0.22 -4.39 1.56
C VAL A 135 0.38 -3.05 1.14
N ALA A 136 1.60 -3.07 0.61
CA ALA A 136 2.30 -1.86 0.18
C ALA A 136 1.56 -1.15 -0.98
N GLU A 137 1.14 -1.89 -2.01
CA GLU A 137 0.42 -1.34 -3.16
C GLU A 137 -0.98 -0.83 -2.78
N TYR A 138 -1.68 -1.55 -1.90
CA TYR A 138 -2.98 -1.13 -1.41
C TYR A 138 -2.91 0.18 -0.63
N GLN A 139 -1.87 0.37 0.20
CA GLN A 139 -1.66 1.62 0.93
C GLN A 139 -1.42 2.81 -0.01
N LYS A 140 -0.63 2.63 -1.07
CA LYS A 140 -0.40 3.69 -2.08
C LYS A 140 -1.71 4.11 -2.75
N VAL A 141 -2.48 3.14 -3.23
CA VAL A 141 -3.77 3.40 -3.89
C VAL A 141 -4.78 4.02 -2.94
N LYS A 142 -4.82 3.57 -1.68
CA LYS A 142 -5.70 4.15 -0.67
C LYS A 142 -5.37 5.62 -0.41
N LYS A 143 -4.09 5.97 -0.31
CA LYS A 143 -3.67 7.37 -0.16
C LYS A 143 -4.17 8.25 -1.31
N ILE A 144 -3.96 7.82 -2.56
CA ILE A 144 -4.43 8.55 -3.74
C ILE A 144 -5.96 8.67 -3.73
N TYR A 145 -6.67 7.60 -3.36
CA TYR A 145 -8.12 7.60 -3.24
C TYR A 145 -8.60 8.61 -2.19
N ASP A 146 -8.01 8.62 -0.98
CA ASP A 146 -8.40 9.53 0.09
C ASP A 146 -8.15 11.01 -0.32
N GLU A 147 -7.08 11.29 -1.06
CA GLU A 147 -6.82 12.62 -1.67
C GLU A 147 -7.90 13.02 -2.69
N ILE A 148 -8.37 12.08 -3.53
CA ILE A 148 -9.38 12.35 -4.56
C ILE A 148 -10.77 12.52 -3.93
N VAL A 149 -11.14 11.68 -2.95
CA VAL A 149 -12.46 11.72 -2.28
C VAL A 149 -12.70 13.01 -1.54
N THR A 150 -11.68 13.56 -0.90
CA THR A 150 -11.79 14.79 -0.14
C THR A 150 -11.86 16.04 -1.01
N ALA A 151 -11.51 15.93 -2.30
CA ALA A 151 -11.34 17.07 -3.18
C ALA A 151 -12.25 17.06 -4.42
N THR A 152 -12.99 15.98 -4.68
CA THR A 152 -13.75 15.78 -5.91
C THR A 152 -15.03 14.97 -5.68
N ILE A 153 -15.91 14.97 -6.68
CA ILE A 153 -17.01 14.01 -6.76
C ILE A 153 -16.46 12.70 -7.31
N VAL A 154 -16.41 11.67 -6.47
CA VAL A 154 -15.77 10.40 -6.84
C VAL A 154 -16.73 9.47 -7.58
N PRO A 155 -16.30 8.89 -8.72
CA PRO A 155 -17.08 7.86 -9.39
C PRO A 155 -17.37 6.66 -8.48
N ASN A 156 -18.65 6.25 -8.39
CA ASN A 156 -19.10 5.06 -7.67
C ASN A 156 -18.33 3.78 -8.04
N LYS A 157 -17.82 3.72 -9.28
CA LYS A 157 -16.99 2.62 -9.78
C LYS A 157 -15.76 2.35 -8.88
N ILE A 158 -15.11 3.39 -8.35
CA ILE A 158 -13.91 3.22 -7.52
C ILE A 158 -14.23 2.45 -6.24
N ASN A 159 -15.34 2.79 -5.58
CA ASN A 159 -15.76 2.14 -4.35
C ASN A 159 -16.03 0.64 -4.59
N LYS A 160 -16.63 0.31 -5.75
CA LYS A 160 -16.87 -1.06 -6.19
C LYS A 160 -15.54 -1.80 -6.43
N ASP A 161 -14.60 -1.18 -7.14
CA ASP A 161 -13.31 -1.78 -7.46
C ASP A 161 -12.46 -2.00 -6.19
N LEU A 162 -12.46 -1.05 -5.25
CA LEU A 162 -11.80 -1.19 -3.93
C LEU A 162 -12.41 -2.34 -3.11
N LYS A 163 -13.74 -2.49 -3.15
CA LYS A 163 -14.42 -3.62 -2.49
C LYS A 163 -13.99 -4.94 -3.11
N GLN A 164 -13.94 -5.02 -4.44
CA GLN A 164 -13.51 -6.22 -5.15
C GLN A 164 -12.06 -6.60 -4.81
N VAL A 165 -11.15 -5.63 -4.71
CA VAL A 165 -9.77 -5.86 -4.24
C VAL A 165 -9.75 -6.51 -2.85
N LYS A 166 -10.54 -5.97 -1.91
CA LYS A 166 -10.65 -6.53 -0.54
C LYS A 166 -11.23 -7.94 -0.55
N ASP A 167 -12.26 -8.20 -1.34
CA ASP A 167 -12.90 -9.52 -1.43
C ASP A 167 -11.92 -10.58 -1.97
N ILE A 168 -11.09 -10.23 -2.95
CA ILE A 168 -10.03 -11.10 -3.49
C ILE A 168 -8.93 -11.33 -2.43
N ALA A 169 -8.52 -10.27 -1.72
CA ALA A 169 -7.51 -10.36 -0.68
C ALA A 169 -7.97 -11.21 0.53
N ASN A 170 -9.26 -11.16 0.88
CA ASN A 170 -9.86 -12.00 1.92
C ASN A 170 -9.80 -13.50 1.55
N LYS A 171 -9.82 -13.82 0.25
CA LYS A 171 -9.59 -15.18 -0.27
C LYS A 171 -8.11 -15.56 -0.34
N LYS A 172 -7.20 -14.68 0.10
CA LYS A 172 -5.74 -14.82 0.08
C LYS A 172 -5.16 -14.93 -1.34
N GLU A 173 -5.89 -14.44 -2.34
CA GLU A 173 -5.48 -14.42 -3.75
C GLU A 173 -4.71 -13.12 -4.08
N TYR A 174 -3.63 -12.86 -3.34
CA TYR A 174 -2.92 -11.57 -3.38
C TYR A 174 -2.34 -11.22 -4.75
N ASN A 175 -1.86 -12.22 -5.50
CA ASN A 175 -1.38 -12.02 -6.87
C ASN A 175 -2.46 -11.45 -7.81
N ARG A 176 -3.71 -11.88 -7.64
CA ARG A 176 -4.87 -11.34 -8.37
C ARG A 176 -5.25 -9.97 -7.83
N ALA A 177 -5.27 -9.78 -6.51
CA ALA A 177 -5.55 -8.49 -5.90
C ALA A 177 -4.58 -7.40 -6.39
N ILE A 178 -3.27 -7.70 -6.48
CA ILE A 178 -2.26 -6.77 -6.99
C ILE A 178 -2.54 -6.34 -8.43
N LYS A 179 -2.97 -7.26 -9.31
CA LYS A 179 -3.35 -6.91 -10.70
C LYS A 179 -4.52 -5.92 -10.73
N TRP A 180 -5.52 -6.14 -9.88
CA TRP A 180 -6.65 -5.22 -9.74
C TRP A 180 -6.23 -3.85 -9.19
N ILE A 181 -5.36 -3.82 -8.17
CA ILE A 181 -4.82 -2.59 -7.58
C ILE A 181 -4.10 -1.75 -8.63
N ARG A 182 -3.26 -2.37 -9.49
CA ARG A 182 -2.56 -1.64 -10.57
C ARG A 182 -3.53 -1.03 -11.58
N GLY A 183 -4.57 -1.76 -11.94
CA GLY A 183 -5.64 -1.22 -12.80
C GLY A 183 -6.36 -0.03 -12.15
N LEU A 184 -6.65 -0.13 -10.86
CA LEU A 184 -7.28 0.94 -10.10
C LEU A 184 -6.37 2.17 -9.96
N GLN A 185 -5.07 1.97 -9.75
CA GLN A 185 -4.09 3.05 -9.68
C GLN A 185 -4.08 3.87 -10.97
N ASN A 186 -3.99 3.21 -12.13
CA ASN A 186 -4.03 3.89 -13.43
C ASN A 186 -5.34 4.67 -13.63
N PHE A 187 -6.46 4.11 -13.17
CA PHE A 187 -7.75 4.78 -13.24
C PHE A 187 -7.84 6.00 -12.32
N LEU A 188 -7.26 5.94 -11.11
CA LEU A 188 -7.21 7.08 -10.19
C LEU A 188 -6.33 8.20 -10.74
N GLU A 189 -5.19 7.89 -11.35
CA GLU A 189 -4.33 8.89 -12.00
C GLU A 189 -5.03 9.54 -13.20
N ASP A 190 -5.76 8.76 -14.01
CA ASP A 190 -6.59 9.29 -15.10
C ASP A 190 -7.64 10.28 -14.57
N ILE A 191 -8.35 9.92 -13.49
CA ILE A 191 -9.29 10.81 -12.82
C ILE A 191 -8.58 12.08 -12.36
N LYS A 192 -7.47 11.97 -11.63
CA LYS A 192 -6.68 13.10 -11.12
C LYS A 192 -6.24 14.06 -12.23
N SER A 193 -5.96 13.55 -13.43
CA SER A 193 -5.59 14.37 -14.58
C SER A 193 -6.77 15.14 -15.19
N LYS A 194 -7.98 14.59 -15.15
CA LYS A 194 -9.18 15.13 -15.82
C LYS A 194 -10.01 16.05 -14.95
N VAL A 195 -10.04 15.80 -13.65
CA VAL A 195 -10.86 16.58 -12.72
C VAL A 195 -10.31 17.99 -12.55
N LYS A 196 -11.18 18.99 -12.63
CA LYS A 196 -10.81 20.40 -12.48
C LYS A 196 -11.99 21.22 -11.95
N PRO A 197 -11.73 22.25 -11.13
CA PRO A 197 -12.74 23.24 -10.82
C PRO A 197 -13.09 24.02 -12.09
N VAL A 198 -14.34 24.45 -12.19
CA VAL A 198 -14.80 25.35 -13.26
C VAL A 198 -15.78 26.31 -12.61
N ILE A 199 -15.38 27.57 -12.51
CA ILE A 199 -16.23 28.61 -11.90
C ILE A 199 -17.08 29.24 -13.00
N SER A 200 -18.37 29.37 -12.74
CA SER A 200 -19.31 30.20 -13.49
C SER A 200 -19.69 31.37 -12.60
N ILE A 201 -19.64 32.56 -13.15
CA ILE A 201 -20.13 33.78 -12.50
C ILE A 201 -21.46 34.11 -13.16
N ASN A 202 -22.44 34.54 -12.40
CA ASN A 202 -23.68 35.10 -12.92
C ASN A 202 -24.04 36.31 -12.08
N SER A 203 -24.57 37.35 -12.72
CA SER A 203 -25.00 38.55 -12.03
C SER A 203 -26.20 39.16 -12.73
N SER A 204 -27.10 39.75 -11.94
CA SER A 204 -28.20 40.56 -12.45
C SER A 204 -27.89 42.01 -12.13
N PHE A 205 -27.46 42.76 -13.14
CA PHE A 205 -27.22 44.18 -12.99
C PHE A 205 -28.54 44.94 -13.10
N GLU A 206 -28.91 45.65 -12.04
CA GLU A 206 -29.85 46.76 -12.13
C GLU A 206 -29.14 47.98 -12.72
N SER A 207 -29.90 48.97 -13.21
CA SER A 207 -29.32 50.25 -13.65
C SER A 207 -28.48 50.86 -12.54
N LEU A 208 -27.22 51.19 -12.85
CA LEU A 208 -26.28 51.83 -11.94
C LEU A 208 -26.19 53.33 -12.23
N THR A 209 -25.59 54.09 -11.33
CA THR A 209 -25.32 55.53 -11.54
C THR A 209 -23.82 55.74 -11.51
N VAL A 210 -23.31 56.52 -12.48
CA VAL A 210 -21.89 56.84 -12.56
C VAL A 210 -21.41 57.47 -11.24
N ASN A 211 -20.23 57.05 -10.79
CA ASN A 211 -19.60 57.49 -9.55
C ASN A 211 -20.36 57.23 -8.23
N TYR A 212 -21.39 56.38 -8.24
CA TYR A 212 -22.13 56.01 -7.02
C TYR A 212 -21.84 54.57 -6.59
N TRP A 213 -21.65 54.35 -5.28
CA TRP A 213 -21.49 53.01 -4.72
C TRP A 213 -22.84 52.30 -4.65
N LYS A 214 -22.95 51.13 -5.28
CA LYS A 214 -24.12 50.26 -5.16
C LYS A 214 -23.67 48.84 -4.84
N LYS A 215 -24.44 48.18 -3.99
CA LYS A 215 -24.23 46.77 -3.67
C LYS A 215 -24.89 45.90 -4.75
N ILE A 216 -24.15 44.94 -5.28
CA ILE A 216 -24.61 43.98 -6.28
C ILE A 216 -24.35 42.56 -5.78
N SER A 217 -25.32 41.68 -5.99
CA SER A 217 -25.19 40.26 -5.70
C SER A 217 -24.64 39.51 -6.92
N PHE A 218 -23.62 38.67 -6.69
CA PHE A 218 -23.06 37.76 -7.67
C PHE A 218 -23.32 36.33 -7.23
N ASN A 219 -23.83 35.53 -8.14
CA ASN A 219 -24.01 34.11 -7.96
C ASN A 219 -22.84 33.37 -8.59
N ILE A 220 -22.07 32.67 -7.77
CA ILE A 220 -20.84 32.01 -8.17
C ILE A 220 -21.02 30.51 -7.96
N LYS A 221 -20.91 29.77 -9.06
CA LYS A 221 -21.14 28.33 -9.08
C LYS A 221 -19.90 27.58 -9.53
N ASN A 222 -19.53 26.52 -8.83
CA ASN A 222 -18.53 25.60 -9.31
C ASN A 222 -19.20 24.48 -10.11
N THR A 223 -19.21 24.62 -11.43
CA THR A 223 -19.73 23.60 -12.37
C THR A 223 -18.71 22.49 -12.66
N GLY A 224 -17.50 22.60 -12.09
CA GLY A 224 -16.47 21.58 -12.20
C GLY A 224 -16.74 20.36 -11.33
N ASN A 225 -15.93 19.32 -11.52
CA ASN A 225 -15.99 18.08 -10.75
C ASN A 225 -14.93 18.02 -9.62
N ALA A 226 -14.22 19.12 -9.40
CA ALA A 226 -13.27 19.29 -8.30
C ALA A 226 -13.58 20.55 -7.50
N HIS A 227 -13.23 20.54 -6.22
CA HIS A 227 -13.35 21.69 -5.35
C HIS A 227 -12.41 22.82 -5.80
N ALA A 228 -12.90 24.05 -5.77
CA ALA A 228 -12.13 25.26 -5.99
C ALA A 228 -11.73 25.84 -4.64
N LYS A 229 -10.45 26.16 -4.48
CA LYS A 229 -9.92 26.81 -3.29
C LYS A 229 -9.47 28.22 -3.60
N ASN A 230 -9.55 29.11 -2.61
CA ASN A 230 -9.02 30.46 -2.67
C ASN A 230 -9.53 31.22 -3.91
N VAL A 231 -10.83 31.12 -4.18
CA VAL A 231 -11.50 31.81 -5.28
C VAL A 231 -11.39 33.31 -5.02
N LYS A 232 -10.76 34.02 -5.95
CA LYS A 232 -10.56 35.47 -5.92
C LYS A 232 -11.17 36.09 -7.15
N LEU A 233 -11.93 37.16 -6.95
CA LEU A 233 -12.51 37.92 -8.05
C LEU A 233 -11.75 39.22 -8.25
N SER A 234 -11.55 39.57 -9.52
CA SER A 234 -11.05 40.86 -9.95
C SER A 234 -11.96 41.42 -11.04
N PHE A 235 -12.01 42.74 -11.11
CA PHE A 235 -12.90 43.50 -11.98
C PHE A 235 -12.05 44.37 -12.91
N SER A 236 -12.53 44.59 -14.12
CA SER A 236 -11.89 45.48 -15.07
C SER A 236 -11.95 46.94 -14.62
N LYS A 237 -11.09 47.78 -15.21
CA LYS A 237 -10.83 49.16 -14.77
C LYS A 237 -12.05 50.09 -14.84
N GLU A 238 -13.07 49.71 -15.59
CA GLU A 238 -14.31 50.45 -15.78
C GLU A 238 -15.18 50.48 -14.50
N LEU A 239 -14.88 49.60 -13.54
CA LEU A 239 -15.63 49.42 -12.29
C LEU A 239 -14.68 49.29 -11.09
N GLU A 240 -14.84 50.16 -10.08
CA GLU A 240 -14.21 49.92 -8.77
C GLU A 240 -15.05 48.94 -7.95
N ALA A 241 -14.40 47.95 -7.32
CA ALA A 241 -15.08 46.94 -6.48
C ALA A 241 -14.44 46.85 -5.08
N LYS A 242 -15.28 46.69 -4.04
CA LYS A 242 -14.86 46.53 -2.63
C LYS A 242 -15.70 45.46 -1.92
N GLY A 243 -15.08 44.82 -0.93
CA GLY A 243 -15.74 43.85 -0.03
C GLY A 243 -15.49 42.37 -0.37
N ILE A 244 -14.61 42.08 -1.31
CA ILE A 244 -14.35 40.72 -1.78
C ILE A 244 -13.29 40.07 -0.90
N LYS A 245 -13.67 38.97 -0.24
CA LYS A 245 -12.74 38.10 0.48
C LYS A 245 -12.58 36.80 -0.31
N PRO A 246 -11.41 36.16 -0.28
CA PRO A 246 -11.25 34.83 -0.86
C PRO A 246 -12.12 33.81 -0.12
N PHE A 247 -12.69 32.87 -0.87
CA PHE A 247 -13.53 31.78 -0.35
C PHE A 247 -13.26 30.46 -1.09
N ASP A 248 -13.79 29.37 -0.56
CA ASP A 248 -13.67 28.02 -1.15
C ASP A 248 -15.05 27.55 -1.62
N LEU A 249 -15.10 26.88 -2.77
CA LEU A 249 -16.36 26.41 -3.36
C LEU A 249 -16.26 24.94 -3.77
N LYS A 250 -17.05 24.07 -3.13
CA LYS A 250 -17.07 22.64 -3.45
C LYS A 250 -17.63 22.40 -4.85
N ALA A 251 -17.38 21.21 -5.38
CA ALA A 251 -17.87 20.82 -6.69
C ALA A 251 -19.40 20.76 -6.67
N GLY A 252 -20.05 21.46 -7.60
CA GLY A 252 -21.51 21.60 -7.66
C GLY A 252 -22.11 22.62 -6.69
N GLU A 253 -21.30 23.22 -5.81
CA GLU A 253 -21.76 24.25 -4.87
C GLU A 253 -21.93 25.60 -5.56
N GLU A 254 -22.78 26.42 -4.96
CA GLU A 254 -23.15 27.74 -5.41
C GLU A 254 -23.16 28.67 -4.21
N GLU A 255 -22.52 29.81 -4.34
CA GLU A 255 -22.41 30.82 -3.28
C GLU A 255 -22.81 32.17 -3.83
N GLU A 256 -23.64 32.87 -3.07
CA GLU A 256 -24.06 34.23 -3.34
C GLU A 256 -23.16 35.18 -2.56
N ILE A 257 -22.49 36.10 -3.27
CA ILE A 257 -21.64 37.11 -2.65
C ILE A 257 -22.14 38.51 -2.95
N GLU A 258 -22.04 39.38 -1.97
CA GLU A 258 -22.38 40.79 -2.13
C GLU A 258 -21.11 41.63 -2.31
N VAL A 259 -21.05 42.39 -3.41
CA VAL A 259 -19.90 43.25 -3.73
C VAL A 259 -20.39 44.69 -3.88
N ASN A 260 -19.68 45.63 -3.25
CA ASN A 260 -19.94 47.05 -3.47
C ASN A 260 -19.17 47.49 -4.70
N VAL A 261 -19.86 48.02 -5.69
CA VAL A 261 -19.27 48.45 -6.95
C VAL A 261 -19.56 49.93 -7.23
N LYS A 262 -18.66 50.59 -7.95
CA LYS A 262 -18.79 51.97 -8.38
C LYS A 262 -18.36 52.08 -9.85
N PRO A 263 -19.31 52.35 -10.78
CA PRO A 263 -18.99 52.59 -12.18
C PRO A 263 -18.28 53.93 -12.38
N LEU A 264 -17.33 53.97 -13.31
CA LEU A 264 -16.55 55.17 -13.63
C LEU A 264 -17.00 55.85 -14.94
N GLU A 265 -17.72 55.13 -15.80
CA GLU A 265 -18.20 55.61 -17.10
C GLU A 265 -19.73 55.44 -17.19
N ALA A 266 -20.40 56.31 -17.94
CA ALA A 266 -21.85 56.25 -18.20
C ALA A 266 -22.12 55.56 -19.56
N GLY A 267 -23.36 55.06 -19.73
CA GLY A 267 -23.80 54.32 -20.92
C GLY A 267 -23.76 52.80 -20.73
N GLU A 268 -23.68 52.07 -21.84
CA GLU A 268 -23.56 50.61 -21.87
C GLU A 268 -22.09 50.22 -21.75
N VAL A 269 -21.65 49.88 -20.54
CA VAL A 269 -20.24 49.65 -20.21
C VAL A 269 -19.97 48.13 -20.17
N PRO A 270 -19.02 47.60 -20.95
CA PRO A 270 -18.58 46.21 -20.82
C PRO A 270 -17.62 46.07 -19.64
N VAL A 271 -17.96 45.22 -18.67
CA VAL A 271 -17.13 44.90 -17.50
C VAL A 271 -16.67 43.46 -17.58
N GLU A 272 -15.36 43.25 -17.54
CA GLU A 272 -14.78 41.91 -17.40
C GLU A 272 -14.62 41.57 -15.92
N ILE A 273 -15.16 40.42 -15.51
CA ILE A 273 -14.95 39.85 -14.18
C ILE A 273 -14.11 38.59 -14.34
N LYS A 274 -13.00 38.54 -13.63
CA LYS A 274 -12.08 37.39 -13.62
C LYS A 274 -12.14 36.68 -12.28
N ALA A 275 -12.19 35.36 -12.32
CA ALA A 275 -12.03 34.50 -11.16
C ALA A 275 -10.72 33.73 -11.26
N GLU A 276 -9.83 33.93 -10.31
CA GLU A 276 -8.63 33.11 -10.09
C GLU A 276 -8.90 32.12 -8.97
N TYR A 277 -8.55 30.85 -9.17
CA TYR A 277 -8.79 29.81 -8.17
C TYR A 277 -7.81 28.65 -8.31
N GLU A 278 -7.70 27.86 -7.24
CA GLU A 278 -6.73 26.78 -7.15
C GLU A 278 -7.43 25.44 -6.92
N ARG A 279 -6.87 24.39 -7.50
CA ARG A 279 -7.21 23.00 -7.18
C ARG A 279 -6.47 22.59 -5.90
N TRP A 280 -6.92 21.51 -5.25
CA TRP A 280 -6.34 21.03 -3.99
C TRP A 280 -4.83 20.70 -4.04
N ASP A 281 -4.27 20.49 -5.23
CA ASP A 281 -2.85 20.26 -5.47
C ASP A 281 -2.08 21.54 -5.86
N GLY A 282 -2.69 22.72 -5.70
CA GLY A 282 -2.09 24.02 -5.98
C GLY A 282 -2.10 24.43 -7.46
N LYS A 283 -2.66 23.60 -8.35
CA LYS A 283 -2.80 23.96 -9.76
C LYS A 283 -3.78 25.12 -9.91
N LYS A 284 -3.33 26.20 -10.55
CA LYS A 284 -4.11 27.43 -10.73
C LYS A 284 -4.96 27.39 -12.00
N TYR A 285 -6.11 28.04 -11.93
CA TYR A 285 -7.09 28.17 -13.00
C TYR A 285 -7.63 29.59 -13.00
N GLU A 286 -8.08 30.03 -14.17
CA GLU A 286 -8.70 31.33 -14.38
C GLU A 286 -9.96 31.16 -15.23
N THR A 287 -10.98 31.96 -14.95
CA THR A 287 -12.11 32.17 -15.83
C THR A 287 -12.36 33.66 -15.94
N SER A 288 -12.78 34.12 -17.12
CA SER A 288 -13.27 35.48 -17.28
C SER A 288 -14.63 35.49 -17.98
N GLN A 289 -15.45 36.45 -17.60
CA GLN A 289 -16.75 36.70 -18.21
C GLN A 289 -16.95 38.20 -18.36
N ILE A 290 -17.58 38.59 -19.47
CA ILE A 290 -17.88 39.97 -19.78
C ILE A 290 -19.38 40.19 -19.59
N PHE A 291 -19.73 41.21 -18.83
CA PHE A 291 -21.10 41.66 -18.60
C PHE A 291 -21.26 43.06 -19.15
N THR A 292 -22.37 43.34 -19.84
CA THR A 292 -22.74 44.71 -20.23
C THR A 292 -23.61 45.29 -19.13
N ILE A 293 -23.17 46.42 -18.55
CA ILE A 293 -23.90 47.13 -17.49
C ILE A 293 -24.42 48.46 -18.03
N SER A 294 -25.69 48.77 -17.70
CA SER A 294 -26.29 50.05 -18.05
C SER A 294 -26.07 51.04 -16.91
N VAL A 295 -25.36 52.14 -17.20
CA VAL A 295 -24.96 53.15 -16.23
C VAL A 295 -25.57 54.51 -16.60
N ASN A 296 -26.44 55.02 -15.74
CA ASN A 296 -27.06 56.33 -15.90
C ASN A 296 -26.08 57.46 -15.53
N GLU A 297 -26.19 58.57 -16.24
CA GLU A 297 -25.52 59.82 -15.87
C GLU A 297 -26.06 60.35 -14.53
N TYR A 298 -25.18 61.01 -13.78
CA TYR A 298 -25.55 61.65 -12.52
C TYR A 298 -26.27 62.97 -12.83
N ASP A 299 -27.60 62.99 -12.71
CA ASP A 299 -28.41 64.15 -13.04
C ASP A 299 -28.38 65.17 -11.88
N PHE A 300 -27.50 66.18 -11.98
CA PHE A 300 -27.34 67.24 -10.98
C PHE A 300 -28.58 68.15 -10.87
N ALA A 301 -29.50 68.09 -11.84
CA ALA A 301 -30.58 69.06 -12.02
C ALA A 301 -31.79 68.89 -11.06
N LYS A 302 -31.82 67.87 -10.20
CA LYS A 302 -32.98 67.59 -9.32
C LYS A 302 -32.83 68.01 -7.85
N THR A 303 -31.67 68.46 -7.39
CA THR A 303 -31.44 68.76 -5.96
C THR A 303 -31.25 70.23 -5.61
N TRP A 304 -31.30 71.14 -6.58
CA TRP A 304 -31.38 72.59 -6.32
C TRP A 304 -32.79 73.08 -6.66
N GLU A 305 -33.73 72.97 -5.71
CA GLU A 305 -34.82 73.92 -5.67
C GLU A 305 -34.22 75.25 -5.22
N GLU A 306 -34.16 76.24 -6.13
CA GLU A 306 -33.83 77.61 -5.78
C GLU A 306 -34.72 78.06 -4.62
N PRO A 307 -34.17 78.62 -3.53
CA PRO A 307 -35.02 79.27 -2.54
C PRO A 307 -35.69 80.45 -3.24
N THR A 308 -36.98 80.30 -3.54
CA THR A 308 -37.84 81.36 -4.07
C THR A 308 -37.64 82.59 -3.19
N LYS A 309 -37.07 83.64 -3.78
CA LYS A 309 -37.07 84.98 -3.21
C LYS A 309 -38.52 85.32 -2.85
N ARG A 310 -38.80 85.48 -1.55
CA ARG A 310 -39.98 86.24 -1.14
C ARG A 310 -39.64 87.70 -1.40
N GLU A 311 -40.26 88.24 -2.44
CA GLU A 311 -40.39 89.66 -2.66
C GLU A 311 -41.29 90.25 -1.56
N GLU A 312 -40.76 91.32 -0.96
CA GLU A 312 -41.37 92.45 -0.24
C GLU A 312 -42.31 92.21 0.97
#